data_AF-A0A1C6G705-F1
#
_entry.id   AF-A0A1C6G705-F1
#
_cell.length_a   1.000
_cell.length_b   1.000
_cell.length_c   1.000
_cell.angle_alpha   90.00
_cell.angle_beta   90.00
_cell.angle_gamma   90.00
#
_symmetry.space_group_name_H-M   'P 1'
#
loop_
_entity.id
_entity.type
_entity.pdbx_description
1 polymer ?
#
loop_
_entity_poly.entity_id
_entity_poly.type
_entity_poly.pdbx_seq_one_letter_code
_entity_poly.pdbx_strand_id
1 'polypeptide(L)'
;MDKLMEFLMEQEVRENETMEVDIAGFPYPFVVRATTEAESKSIRKTCQKVTFDKKSRQKSAETDSDLYNSRLVAACCVSPNFKDAQLQAKYGVVGAEALIDAMLKPGQFIDLLLAVQEINGFSSDMDELRDEAKN
;
A
#
# COMPACT_ATOMS: atom_id res chain seq x y z
N MET A 1 21.61 -24.67 -16.15
CA MET A 1 21.04 -23.31 -16.14
C MET A 1 21.68 -22.53 -15.00
N ASP A 2 21.62 -21.21 -15.01
CA ASP A 2 22.09 -20.41 -13.86
C ASP A 2 21.23 -20.75 -12.62
N LYS A 3 21.84 -20.84 -11.44
CA LYS A 3 21.16 -21.23 -10.18
C LYS A 3 19.99 -20.30 -9.85
N LEU A 4 20.14 -19.02 -10.20
CA LEU A 4 19.08 -18.04 -10.05
C LEU A 4 17.90 -18.32 -11.00
N MET A 5 18.18 -18.72 -12.23
CA MET A 5 17.13 -19.03 -13.22
C MET A 5 16.36 -20.30 -12.84
N GLU A 6 17.04 -21.31 -12.32
CA GLU A 6 16.41 -22.55 -11.81
C GLU A 6 15.49 -22.23 -10.62
N PHE A 7 15.98 -21.45 -9.65
CA PHE A 7 15.17 -20.96 -8.53
C PHE A 7 13.93 -20.17 -8.98
N LEU A 8 14.09 -19.24 -9.93
CA LEU A 8 12.98 -18.41 -10.42
C LEU A 8 11.94 -19.20 -11.24
N MET A 9 12.32 -20.31 -11.87
CA MET A 9 11.37 -21.20 -12.57
C MET A 9 10.65 -22.17 -11.64
N GLU A 10 11.25 -22.53 -10.50
CA GLU A 10 10.64 -23.38 -9.47
C GLU A 10 9.70 -22.61 -8.54
N GLN A 11 9.90 -21.31 -8.39
CA GLN A 11 8.98 -20.44 -7.67
C GLN A 11 7.70 -20.30 -8.50
N GLU A 12 6.63 -21.01 -8.11
CA GLU A 12 5.27 -20.54 -8.42
C GLU A 12 5.22 -19.06 -8.03
N VAL A 13 4.79 -18.22 -8.98
CA VAL A 13 4.70 -16.76 -8.81
C VAL A 13 4.20 -16.48 -7.40
N ARG A 14 4.95 -15.66 -6.63
CA ARG A 14 4.66 -15.27 -5.23
C ARG A 14 3.30 -14.58 -5.11
N GLU A 15 2.21 -15.29 -5.37
CA GLU A 15 0.92 -14.65 -5.61
C GLU A 15 0.21 -14.27 -4.32
N ASN A 16 0.59 -14.81 -3.16
CA ASN A 16 -0.26 -14.65 -1.97
C ASN A 16 0.52 -14.59 -0.66
N GLU A 17 1.61 -13.81 -0.57
CA GLU A 17 2.07 -13.40 0.76
C GLU A 17 1.03 -12.46 1.34
N THR A 18 0.32 -12.96 2.36
CA THR A 18 -0.72 -12.24 3.09
C THR A 18 -0.35 -12.12 4.56
N MET A 19 -0.60 -10.97 5.15
CA MET A 19 -0.36 -10.68 6.56
C MET A 19 -1.66 -10.22 7.21
N GLU A 20 -1.90 -10.69 8.43
CA GLU A 20 -2.96 -10.20 9.29
C GLU A 20 -2.44 -9.05 10.15
N VAL A 21 -3.20 -7.96 10.23
CA VAL A 21 -2.84 -6.72 10.91
C VAL A 21 -3.93 -6.38 11.91
N ASP A 22 -3.59 -6.43 13.19
CA ASP A 22 -4.49 -6.05 14.27
C ASP A 22 -4.55 -4.53 14.41
N ILE A 23 -5.66 -3.93 13.95
CA ILE A 23 -5.90 -2.50 14.09
C ILE A 23 -6.75 -2.24 15.34
N ALA A 24 -6.21 -1.42 16.26
CA ALA A 24 -6.86 -1.12 17.53
C ALA A 24 -8.30 -0.59 17.33
N GLY A 25 -9.28 -1.19 17.99
CA GLY A 25 -10.69 -0.78 17.90
C GLY A 25 -11.51 -1.53 16.85
N PHE A 26 -10.91 -2.44 16.10
CA PHE A 26 -11.63 -3.42 15.29
C PHE A 26 -11.63 -4.80 15.98
N PRO A 27 -12.75 -5.55 15.91
CA PRO A 27 -12.84 -6.88 16.52
C PRO A 27 -12.16 -7.99 15.70
N TYR A 28 -11.76 -7.69 14.46
CA TYR A 28 -11.15 -8.64 13.53
C TYR A 28 -9.93 -7.98 12.86
N PRO A 29 -8.89 -8.77 12.54
CA PRO A 29 -7.70 -8.27 11.86
C PRO A 29 -7.99 -7.88 10.41
N PHE A 30 -7.17 -6.99 9.88
CA PHE A 30 -7.14 -6.61 8.48
C PHE A 30 -6.22 -7.60 7.75
N VAL A 31 -6.61 -8.06 6.58
CA VAL A 31 -5.76 -8.91 5.73
C VAL A 31 -5.15 -8.04 4.65
N VAL A 32 -3.83 -7.94 4.62
CA VAL A 32 -3.07 -7.25 3.57
C VAL A 32 -2.27 -8.25 2.75
N ARG A 33 -2.07 -7.97 1.47
CA ARG A 33 -1.23 -8.75 0.57
C ARG A 33 -0.07 -7.93 0.01
N ALA A 34 1.01 -8.62 -0.33
CA ALA A 34 2.05 -8.03 -1.16
C ALA A 34 1.46 -7.62 -2.51
N THR A 35 1.96 -6.49 -3.03
CA THR A 35 1.70 -6.03 -4.38
C THR A 35 2.94 -6.19 -5.23
N THR A 36 2.72 -6.41 -6.53
CA THR A 36 3.82 -6.45 -7.48
C THR A 36 4.33 -5.04 -7.76
N GLU A 37 5.60 -4.92 -8.15
CA GLU A 37 6.15 -3.63 -8.58
C GLU A 37 5.37 -3.03 -9.79
N ALA A 38 4.74 -3.88 -10.61
CA ALA A 38 3.88 -3.43 -11.70
C ALA A 38 2.61 -2.73 -11.19
N GLU A 39 1.98 -3.24 -10.13
CA GLU A 39 0.83 -2.61 -9.46
C GLU A 39 1.25 -1.31 -8.78
N SER A 40 2.31 -1.36 -7.96
CA SER A 40 2.90 -0.19 -7.28
C SER A 40 3.21 0.95 -8.27
N LYS A 41 3.87 0.64 -9.39
CA LYS A 41 4.18 1.60 -10.46
C LYS A 41 2.94 2.16 -11.12
N SER A 42 1.89 1.35 -11.30
CA SER A 42 0.62 1.80 -11.87
C SER A 42 -0.07 2.77 -10.92
N ILE A 43 -0.11 2.47 -9.62
CA ILE A 43 -0.66 3.36 -8.59
C ILE A 43 0.11 4.68 -8.58
N ARG A 44 1.46 4.64 -8.56
CA ARG A 44 2.31 5.84 -8.58
C ARG A 44 2.00 6.76 -9.76
N LYS A 45 1.81 6.21 -10.96
CA LYS A 45 1.42 6.99 -12.15
C LYS A 45 0.06 7.67 -11.98
N THR A 46 -0.90 7.02 -11.34
CA THR A 46 -2.23 7.61 -11.09
C THR A 46 -2.19 8.75 -10.06
N CYS A 47 -1.13 8.82 -9.25
CA CYS A 47 -0.91 9.87 -8.26
C CYS A 47 0.02 10.98 -8.76
N GLN A 48 0.47 10.91 -10.02
CA GLN A 48 1.32 11.93 -10.60
C GLN A 48 0.50 13.06 -11.23
N LYS A 49 0.73 14.28 -10.76
CA LYS A 49 0.21 15.49 -11.36
C LYS A 49 1.27 16.10 -12.27
N VAL A 50 1.03 16.05 -13.57
CA VAL A 50 1.90 16.69 -14.56
C VAL A 50 1.42 18.12 -14.75
N THR A 51 2.23 19.07 -14.31
CA THR A 51 2.00 20.50 -14.52
C THR A 51 2.89 20.98 -15.66
N PHE A 52 2.30 21.75 -16.58
CA PHE A 52 3.03 22.37 -17.67
C PHE A 52 3.11 23.87 -17.42
N ASP A 53 4.32 24.35 -17.13
CA ASP A 53 4.56 25.77 -16.97
C ASP A 53 4.65 26.43 -18.35
N LYS A 54 3.65 27.25 -18.67
CA LYS A 54 3.55 27.95 -19.97
C LYS A 54 4.61 29.04 -20.15
N LYS A 55 5.23 29.53 -19.07
CA LYS A 55 6.27 30.57 -19.11
C LYS A 55 7.67 29.97 -19.22
N SER A 56 8.00 28.94 -18.45
CA SER A 56 9.32 28.28 -18.52
C SER A 56 9.40 27.19 -19.59
N ARG A 57 8.26 26.78 -20.18
CA ARG A 57 8.11 25.61 -21.07
C ARG A 57 8.56 24.29 -20.44
N GLN A 58 8.69 24.23 -19.12
CA GLN A 58 9.08 23.03 -18.40
C GLN A 58 7.86 22.18 -18.04
N LYS A 59 8.05 20.86 -18.09
CA LYS A 59 7.12 19.88 -17.54
C LYS A 59 7.63 19.48 -16.17
N SER A 60 6.84 19.72 -15.14
CA SER A 60 7.07 19.20 -13.79
C SER A 60 6.08 18.06 -13.54
N ALA A 61 6.58 16.93 -13.03
CA ALA A 61 5.75 15.85 -12.55
C ALA A 61 5.94 15.76 -11.04
N GLU A 62 4.87 16.03 -10.30
CA GLU A 62 4.85 15.92 -8.85
C GLU A 62 4.00 14.71 -8.47
N THR A 63 4.53 13.84 -7.61
CA THR A 63 3.78 12.69 -7.11
C THR A 63 3.15 13.07 -5.79
N ASP A 64 1.84 12.94 -5.68
CA ASP A 64 1.13 13.11 -4.43
C ASP A 64 1.37 11.87 -3.55
N SER A 65 2.23 12.04 -2.55
CA SER A 65 2.63 10.96 -1.64
C SER A 65 1.47 10.47 -0.77
N ASP A 66 0.60 11.37 -0.33
CA ASP A 66 -0.52 11.02 0.55
C ASP A 66 -1.57 10.22 -0.22
N LEU A 67 -1.87 10.65 -1.45
CA LEU A 67 -2.75 9.91 -2.35
C LEU A 67 -2.14 8.56 -2.76
N TYR A 68 -0.82 8.51 -2.99
CA TYR A 68 -0.12 7.26 -3.27
C TYR A 68 -0.23 6.26 -2.12
N ASN A 69 0.04 6.69 -0.89
CA ASN A 69 -0.05 5.85 0.30
C ASN A 69 -1.48 5.32 0.50
N SER A 70 -2.48 6.19 0.36
CA SER A 70 -3.90 5.81 0.50
C SER A 70 -4.32 4.77 -0.55
N ARG A 71 -3.91 4.95 -1.80
CA ARG A 71 -4.19 3.99 -2.87
C ARG A 71 -3.41 2.69 -2.73
N LEU A 72 -2.19 2.75 -2.20
CA LEU A 72 -1.39 1.56 -1.93
C LEU A 72 -2.05 0.71 -0.84
N VAL A 73 -2.46 1.33 0.27
CA VAL A 73 -3.21 0.66 1.34
C VAL A 73 -4.51 0.04 0.79
N ALA A 74 -5.27 0.78 -0.01
CA ALA A 74 -6.48 0.28 -0.65
C ALA A 74 -6.25 -0.89 -1.62
N ALA A 75 -5.07 -0.98 -2.23
CA ALA A 75 -4.72 -2.05 -3.17
C ALA A 75 -4.18 -3.30 -2.46
N CYS A 76 -3.43 -3.12 -1.38
CA CYS A 76 -2.90 -4.19 -0.55
C CYS A 76 -3.94 -4.80 0.37
N CYS A 77 -4.93 -4.04 0.85
CA CYS A 77 -5.93 -4.57 1.77
C CYS A 77 -6.97 -5.45 1.04
N VAL A 78 -6.98 -6.74 1.38
CA VAL A 78 -7.89 -7.76 0.86
C VAL A 78 -9.16 -7.82 1.69
N SER A 79 -9.04 -7.69 3.02
CA SER A 79 -10.17 -7.69 3.95
C SER A 79 -9.95 -6.64 5.05
N PRO A 80 -10.84 -5.63 5.17
CA PRO A 80 -11.99 -5.34 4.32
C PRO A 80 -11.57 -4.85 2.92
N ASN A 81 -12.30 -5.25 1.88
CA ASN A 81 -12.08 -4.76 0.53
C ASN A 81 -12.59 -3.31 0.38
N PHE A 82 -11.68 -2.33 0.41
CA PHE A 82 -12.04 -0.91 0.30
C PHE A 82 -12.63 -0.52 -1.07
N LYS A 83 -12.49 -1.37 -2.09
CA LYS A 83 -13.09 -1.16 -3.42
C LYS A 83 -14.51 -1.73 -3.53
N ASP A 84 -15.01 -2.36 -2.47
CA ASP A 84 -16.36 -2.93 -2.47
C ASP A 84 -17.43 -1.83 -2.49
N ALA A 85 -18.29 -1.88 -3.51
CA ALA A 85 -19.31 -0.87 -3.73
C ALA A 85 -20.42 -0.88 -2.65
N GLN A 86 -20.73 -2.04 -2.06
CA GLN A 86 -21.73 -2.14 -1.00
C GLN A 86 -21.20 -1.53 0.30
N LEU A 87 -19.93 -1.76 0.60
CA LEU A 87 -19.24 -1.17 1.73
C LEU A 87 -19.14 0.34 1.57
N GLN A 88 -18.69 0.83 0.41
CA GLN A 88 -18.66 2.27 0.12
C GLN A 88 -20.06 2.92 0.25
N ALA A 89 -21.10 2.28 -0.29
CA ALA A 89 -22.47 2.76 -0.18
C ALA A 89 -22.97 2.81 1.27
N LYS A 90 -22.61 1.83 2.11
CA LYS A 90 -22.96 1.82 3.54
C LYS A 90 -22.35 3.01 4.29
N TYR A 91 -21.16 3.45 3.90
CA TYR A 91 -20.49 4.62 4.47
C TYR A 91 -20.85 5.94 3.76
N GLY A 92 -21.61 5.89 2.66
CA GLY A 92 -22.02 7.06 1.89
C GLY A 92 -20.87 7.74 1.14
N VAL A 93 -19.81 7.00 0.82
CA VAL A 93 -18.60 7.51 0.16
C VAL A 93 -18.45 6.93 -1.24
N VAL A 94 -17.68 7.60 -2.09
CA VAL A 94 -17.33 7.12 -3.43
C VAL A 94 -15.81 7.10 -3.55
N GLY A 95 -15.25 5.91 -3.75
CA GLY A 95 -13.80 5.70 -3.82
C GLY A 95 -13.23 5.03 -2.58
N ALA A 96 -12.14 4.29 -2.77
CA ALA A 96 -11.51 3.53 -1.72
C ALA A 96 -10.79 4.45 -0.71
N GLU A 97 -10.23 5.55 -1.20
CA GLU A 97 -9.56 6.57 -0.39
C GLU A 97 -10.55 7.23 0.58
N ALA A 98 -11.71 7.64 0.07
CA ALA A 98 -12.76 8.23 0.90
C ALA A 98 -13.32 7.25 1.95
N LEU A 99 -13.35 5.95 1.64
CA LEU A 99 -13.74 4.93 2.60
C LEU A 99 -12.69 4.73 3.70
N ILE A 100 -11.41 4.74 3.34
CA ILE A 100 -10.31 4.70 4.31
C ILE A 100 -10.42 5.90 5.27
N ASP A 101 -10.59 7.11 4.72
CA ASP A 101 -10.71 8.34 5.51
C ASP A 101 -11.95 8.36 6.42
N ALA A 102 -13.06 7.76 5.99
CA ALA A 102 -14.29 7.68 6.78
C ALA A 102 -14.27 6.55 7.83
N MET A 103 -13.51 5.49 7.58
CA MET A 103 -13.49 4.28 8.42
C MET A 103 -12.39 4.31 9.46
N LEU A 104 -11.19 4.77 9.09
CA LEU A 104 -10.00 4.70 9.93
C LEU A 104 -9.69 6.05 10.57
N LYS A 105 -9.26 6.02 11.83
CA LYS A 105 -8.60 7.15 12.49
C LYS A 105 -7.20 7.33 11.91
N PRO A 106 -6.60 8.53 11.99
CA PRO A 106 -5.25 8.77 11.50
C PRO A 106 -4.21 7.77 12.02
N GLY A 107 -4.22 7.44 13.32
CA GLY A 107 -3.31 6.43 13.87
C GLY A 107 -3.51 5.03 13.30
N GLN A 108 -4.77 4.61 13.14
CA GLN A 108 -5.11 3.30 12.56
C GLN A 108 -4.69 3.21 11.08
N PHE A 109 -4.81 4.31 10.33
CA PHE A 109 -4.30 4.38 8.95
C PHE A 109 -2.78 4.22 8.90
N ILE A 110 -2.05 4.87 9.80
CA ILE A 110 -0.58 4.74 9.88
C ILE A 110 -0.19 3.30 10.21
N ASP A 111 -0.85 2.65 11.18
CA ASP A 111 -0.56 1.26 11.53
C ASP A 111 -0.75 0.32 10.33
N LEU A 112 -1.85 0.51 9.59
CA LEU A 112 -2.12 -0.28 8.38
C LEU A 112 -1.13 0.04 7.25
N LEU A 113 -0.74 1.31 7.07
CA LEU A 113 0.25 1.72 6.09
C LEU A 113 1.62 1.10 6.36
N LEU A 114 2.05 1.04 7.62
CA LEU A 114 3.31 0.41 8.02
C LEU A 114 3.32 -1.08 7.68
N ALA A 115 2.26 -1.81 8.00
CA ALA A 115 2.14 -3.22 7.65
C ALA A 115 2.14 -3.44 6.11
N VAL A 116 1.48 -2.55 5.37
CA VAL A 116 1.51 -2.54 3.90
C VAL A 116 2.91 -2.27 3.35
N GLN A 117 3.70 -1.43 4.02
CA GLN A 117 5.08 -1.15 3.62
C GLN A 117 6.00 -2.34 3.91
N GLU A 118 5.83 -2.99 5.06
CA GLU A 118 6.56 -4.18 5.47
C GLU A 118 6.35 -5.34 4.49
N ILE A 119 5.10 -5.69 4.18
CA ILE A 119 4.79 -6.80 3.25
C ILE A 119 5.26 -6.54 1.81
N ASN A 120 5.40 -5.28 1.43
CA ASN A 120 5.93 -4.89 0.12
C ASN A 120 7.47 -4.78 0.12
N GLY A 121 8.15 -5.05 1.24
CA GLY A 121 9.60 -4.97 1.35
C GLY A 121 10.17 -3.55 1.34
N PHE A 122 9.35 -2.54 1.67
CA PHE A 122 9.84 -1.16 1.88
C PHE A 122 10.53 -1.00 3.24
N SER A 123 10.46 -2.01 4.11
CA SER A 123 11.19 -2.07 5.38
C SER A 123 12.69 -2.32 5.14
N SER A 124 13.40 -1.31 4.64
CA SER A 124 14.87 -1.37 4.54
C SER A 124 15.59 -1.06 5.86
N ASP A 125 14.89 -0.65 6.94
CA ASP A 125 15.54 -0.08 8.15
C ASP A 125 14.84 -0.36 9.50
N MET A 126 13.84 -1.24 9.60
CA MET A 126 13.15 -1.48 10.89
C MET A 126 13.76 -2.60 11.75
N ASP A 127 14.50 -3.54 11.15
CA ASP A 127 15.18 -4.60 11.91
C ASP A 127 16.49 -4.11 12.56
N GLU A 128 17.17 -3.10 12.00
CA GLU A 128 18.40 -2.55 12.61
C GLU A 128 18.13 -1.72 13.88
N LEU A 129 16.97 -1.06 13.98
CA LEU A 129 16.62 -0.23 15.15
C LEU A 129 16.10 -1.03 16.37
N ARG A 130 15.72 -2.30 16.18
CA ARG A 130 15.19 -3.15 17.26
C ARG A 130 16.30 -3.86 18.05
N ASP A 131 17.45 -4.13 17.42
CA ASP A 131 18.59 -4.79 18.06
C ASP A 131 19.50 -3.83 18.85
N GLU A 132 19.44 -2.51 18.59
CA GLU A 132 20.23 -1.52 19.33
C GLU A 132 19.57 -1.07 20.65
N ALA A 133 18.28 -1.34 20.86
CA ALA A 133 17.58 -1.05 22.13
C ALA A 133 17.75 -2.15 23.20
N LYS A 134 18.50 -3.22 22.89
CA LYS A 134 18.76 -4.35 23.80
C LYS A 134 20.23 -4.50 24.20
N ASN A 135 21.12 -3.60 23.78
CA ASN A 135 22.52 -3.55 24.22
C ASN A 135 22.79 -2.39 25.19
#